data_AF-A0A1B6FAW9-F1
#
_entry.id   AF-A0A1B6FAW9-F1
#
_cell.length_a   1.000
_cell.length_b   1.000
_cell.length_c   1.000
_cell.angle_alpha   90.00
_cell.angle_beta   90.00
_cell.angle_gamma   90.00
#
_symmetry.space_group_name_H-M   'P 1'
#
loop_
_entity.id
_entity.type
_entity.pdbx_description
1 polymer ?
#
loop_
_entity_poly.entity_id
_entity_poly.type
_entity_poly.pdbx_seq_one_letter_code
_entity_poly.pdbx_strand_id
1 'polypeptide(L)'
;IETAVVNSFILQEQYCKKNKVKGVSHLQFRSALVNGLIDSYSSRKRRGPPPSAGYSRKRSNPNRQGPVQNTVRLSNVGDHLPTIIDKYRRCAFCSTKAKEKRSNMLCETC
;
A
#
# COMPACT_ATOMS: atom_id res chain seq x y z
N ILE A 1 21.29 -15.89 -12.52
CA ILE A 1 20.49 -14.65 -12.76
C ILE A 1 21.41 -13.44 -12.86
N GLU A 2 22.25 -13.16 -11.86
CA GLU A 2 23.16 -12.01 -11.89
C GLU A 2 24.12 -12.02 -13.09
N THR A 3 24.68 -13.18 -13.41
CA THR A 3 25.53 -13.37 -14.60
C THR A 3 24.82 -12.99 -15.91
N ALA A 4 23.54 -13.36 -16.05
CA ALA A 4 22.73 -13.00 -17.22
C ALA A 4 22.46 -11.49 -17.29
N VAL A 5 22.18 -10.86 -16.15
CA VAL A 5 22.00 -9.40 -16.07
C VAL A 5 23.27 -8.68 -16.49
N VAL A 6 24.44 -9.10 -15.98
CA VAL A 6 25.74 -8.51 -16.35
C VAL A 6 26.05 -8.71 -17.83
N ASN A 7 25.86 -9.92 -18.36
CA ASN A 7 26.10 -10.19 -19.78
C ASN A 7 25.17 -9.35 -20.70
N SER A 8 23.90 -9.21 -20.33
CA SER A 8 22.95 -8.37 -21.07
C SER A 8 23.32 -6.88 -21.03
N PHE A 9 23.89 -6.40 -19.91
CA PHE A 9 24.39 -5.04 -19.79
C PHE A 9 25.63 -4.79 -20.68
N ILE A 10 26.56 -5.74 -20.73
CA ILE A 10 27.73 -5.66 -21.62
C ILE A 10 27.30 -5.58 -23.09
N LEU A 11 26.34 -6.39 -23.51
CA LEU A 11 25.79 -6.34 -24.87
C LEU A 11 25.14 -4.99 -25.17
N GLN A 12 24.42 -4.42 -24.21
CA GLN A 12 23.81 -3.11 -24.36
C GLN A 12 24.86 -1.99 -24.49
N GLU A 13 25.94 -2.03 -23.70
CA GLU A 13 27.05 -1.08 -23.84
C GLU A 13 27.71 -1.16 -25.22
N GLN A 14 27.93 -2.38 -25.73
CA GLN A 14 28.49 -2.58 -27.07
C GLN A 14 27.57 -2.00 -28.14
N TYR A 15 26.26 -2.19 -28.01
CA TYR A 15 25.27 -1.59 -28.90
C TYR A 15 25.30 -0.04 -28.84
N CYS A 16 25.35 0.55 -27.64
CA CYS A 16 25.44 2.00 -27.46
C CYS A 16 26.72 2.56 -28.10
N LYS A 17 27.87 1.90 -27.90
CA LYS A 17 29.16 2.28 -28.52
C LYS A 17 29.10 2.24 -30.04
N LYS A 18 28.54 1.16 -30.61
CA LYS A 18 28.39 1.01 -32.08
C LYS A 18 27.50 2.09 -32.69
N ASN A 19 26.41 2.44 -32.02
CA ASN A 19 25.45 3.42 -32.53
C ASN A 19 25.75 4.86 -32.08
N LYS A 20 26.88 5.10 -31.41
CA LYS A 20 27.26 6.41 -30.84
C LYS A 20 26.19 7.03 -29.95
N VAL A 21 25.39 6.20 -29.28
CA VAL A 21 24.36 6.62 -28.33
C VAL A 21 24.97 6.66 -26.93
N LYS A 22 24.59 7.65 -26.12
CA LYS A 22 25.00 7.73 -24.72
C LYS A 22 24.58 6.45 -23.99
N GLY A 23 25.57 5.77 -23.40
CA GLY A 23 25.31 4.61 -22.54
C GLY A 23 24.51 5.01 -21.29
N VAL A 24 23.82 4.04 -20.71
CA VAL A 24 23.13 4.19 -19.42
C VAL A 24 23.97 3.61 -18.30
N SER A 25 23.82 4.17 -17.10
CA SER A 25 24.44 3.57 -15.92
C SER A 25 23.86 2.18 -15.63
N HIS A 26 24.65 1.32 -14.99
CA HIS A 26 24.22 -0.02 -14.59
C HIS A 26 22.95 -0.01 -13.72
N LEU A 27 22.78 1.00 -12.86
CA LEU A 27 21.57 1.19 -12.05
C LEU A 27 20.34 1.47 -12.92
N GLN A 28 20.46 2.40 -13.89
CA GLN A 28 19.37 2.73 -14.81
C GLN A 28 18.99 1.54 -15.69
N PHE A 29 19.99 0.78 -16.17
CA PHE A 29 19.76 -0.44 -16.91
C PHE A 29 18.94 -1.45 -16.10
N ARG A 30 19.32 -1.72 -14.85
CA ARG A 30 18.58 -2.63 -13.97
C ARG A 30 17.13 -2.17 -13.73
N SER A 31 16.93 -0.88 -13.50
CA SER A 31 15.58 -0.30 -13.33
C SER A 31 14.72 -0.49 -14.58
N ALA A 32 15.27 -0.21 -15.77
CA ALA A 32 14.56 -0.38 -17.03
C ALA A 32 14.24 -1.86 -17.32
N LEU A 33 15.17 -2.77 -17.02
CA LEU A 33 14.98 -4.21 -17.19
C LEU A 33 13.86 -4.75 -16.29
N VAL A 34 13.84 -4.35 -15.02
CA VAL A 34 12.79 -4.72 -14.07
C VAL A 34 11.44 -4.16 -14.50
N ASN A 35 11.38 -2.88 -14.89
CA ASN A 35 10.15 -2.28 -15.39
C ASN A 35 9.65 -3.01 -16.64
N GLY A 36 10.49 -3.30 -17.63
CA GLY A 36 10.08 -4.05 -18.83
C GLY A 36 9.54 -5.45 -18.53
N LEU A 37 10.11 -6.14 -17.54
CA LEU A 37 9.65 -7.47 -17.11
C LEU A 37 8.37 -7.41 -16.28
N ILE A 38 8.16 -6.37 -15.47
CA ILE A 38 6.96 -6.17 -14.64
C ILE A 38 5.80 -5.61 -15.47
N ASP A 39 6.07 -4.72 -16.42
CA ASP A 39 5.02 -4.08 -17.23
C ASP A 39 4.41 -5.08 -18.23
N SER A 40 5.22 -6.05 -18.69
CA SER A 40 4.75 -7.22 -19.44
C SER A 40 4.16 -8.33 -18.55
N TYR A 41 4.25 -8.20 -17.22
CA TYR A 41 3.71 -9.17 -16.28
C TYR A 41 2.18 -9.02 -16.14
N SER A 42 1.48 -9.69 -17.05
CA SER A 42 0.05 -9.96 -16.96
C SER A 42 -0.20 -11.07 -15.92
N SER A 43 -0.29 -10.69 -14.65
CA SER A 43 -0.98 -11.54 -13.67
C SER A 43 -2.40 -11.02 -13.46
N ARG A 44 -3.32 -11.94 -13.18
CA ARG A 44 -4.67 -11.58 -12.75
C ARG A 44 -4.52 -10.70 -11.50
N LYS A 45 -4.72 -9.37 -11.63
CA LYS A 45 -4.72 -8.46 -10.48
C LYS A 45 -5.61 -9.08 -9.42
N ARG A 46 -5.03 -9.42 -8.26
CA ARG A 46 -5.78 -10.02 -7.16
C ARG A 46 -6.94 -9.08 -6.84
N ARG A 47 -8.16 -9.54 -7.13
CA ARG A 47 -9.38 -8.90 -6.63
C ARG A 47 -9.51 -9.29 -5.17
N GLY A 48 -8.82 -8.57 -4.29
CA GLY A 48 -8.93 -8.78 -2.85
C GLY A 48 -7.65 -8.46 -2.08
N PRO A 49 -7.78 -8.13 -0.79
CA PRO A 49 -6.65 -7.79 0.06
C PRO A 49 -5.69 -8.99 0.27
N PRO A 50 -4.39 -8.74 0.48
CA PRO A 50 -3.38 -9.79 0.65
C PRO A 50 -3.61 -10.57 1.96
N PRO A 51 -3.40 -11.91 1.96
CA PRO A 51 -3.61 -12.76 3.13
C PRO A 51 -2.63 -12.49 4.29
N SER A 52 -1.56 -11.72 4.05
CA SER A 52 -0.62 -11.27 5.09
C SER A 52 -1.06 -10.00 5.84
N ALA A 53 -2.22 -9.40 5.51
CA ALA A 53 -2.94 -8.50 6.42
C ALA A 53 -3.62 -9.29 7.57
N GLY A 54 -2.92 -10.32 8.06
CA GLY A 54 -3.33 -11.24 9.08
C GLY A 54 -3.40 -10.55 10.43
N TYR A 55 -4.46 -9.78 10.67
CA TYR A 55 -5.12 -9.60 11.97
C TYR A 55 -6.62 -9.32 11.84
N SER A 56 -7.24 -9.61 10.71
CA SER A 56 -8.70 -9.71 10.64
C SER A 56 -9.16 -11.05 11.22
N ARG A 57 -8.83 -11.31 12.49
CA ARG A 57 -9.69 -12.19 13.29
C ARG A 57 -11.04 -11.50 13.29
N LYS A 58 -11.96 -12.09 12.52
CA LYS A 58 -13.40 -11.81 12.50
C LYS A 58 -13.85 -11.35 13.88
N ARG A 59 -14.12 -10.05 14.05
CA ARG A 59 -15.15 -9.65 15.00
C ARG A 59 -16.44 -9.80 14.22
N SER A 60 -17.15 -10.90 14.48
CA SER A 60 -18.52 -11.09 14.03
C SER A 60 -19.35 -9.95 14.62
N ASN A 61 -19.58 -8.90 13.83
CA ASN A 61 -20.53 -7.87 14.19
C ASN A 61 -21.92 -8.47 13.93
N PRO A 62 -22.81 -8.59 14.93
CA PRO A 62 -24.15 -9.18 14.73
C PRO A 62 -24.95 -8.46 13.63
N ASN A 63 -24.63 -7.19 13.36
CA ASN A 63 -25.28 -6.38 12.32
C ASN A 63 -24.62 -6.43 10.93
N ARG A 64 -23.72 -7.39 10.65
CA ARG A 64 -23.06 -7.59 9.33
C ARG A 64 -22.28 -6.39 8.75
N GLN A 65 -22.15 -5.28 9.48
CA GLN A 65 -21.33 -4.16 9.04
C GLN A 65 -19.85 -4.54 9.16
N GLY A 66 -19.16 -4.56 8.01
CA GLY A 66 -17.72 -4.78 7.93
C GLY A 66 -16.93 -3.68 8.66
N PRO A 67 -15.65 -3.92 8.95
CA PRO A 67 -14.80 -2.87 9.51
C PRO A 67 -14.75 -1.67 8.57
N VAL A 68 -14.88 -0.46 9.13
CA VAL A 68 -14.78 0.80 8.38
C VAL A 68 -13.46 0.81 7.61
N GLN A 69 -13.56 0.97 6.29
CA GLN A 69 -12.41 0.97 5.38
C GLN A 69 -11.42 2.08 5.77
N ASN A 70 -10.12 1.80 5.68
CA ASN A 70 -9.09 2.78 6.04
C ASN A 70 -9.14 4.06 5.18
N THR A 71 -9.71 4.00 3.98
CA THR A 71 -9.94 5.15 3.11
C THR A 71 -10.92 6.16 3.72
N VAL A 72 -11.91 5.69 4.48
CA VAL A 72 -12.89 6.51 5.19
C VAL A 72 -12.33 7.01 6.52
N ARG A 73 -11.43 6.24 7.15
CA ARG A 73 -10.79 6.62 8.43
C ARG A 73 -9.80 7.78 8.33
N LEU A 74 -9.21 7.98 7.16
CA LEU A 74 -8.13 8.93 6.93
C LEU A 74 -8.56 10.12 6.05
N SER A 75 -9.80 10.14 5.58
CA SER A 75 -10.36 11.30 4.89
C SER A 75 -10.60 12.43 5.89
N ASN A 76 -10.12 13.63 5.58
CA ASN A 76 -10.43 14.84 6.32
C ASN A 76 -11.93 15.15 6.16
N VAL A 77 -12.73 14.81 7.19
CA VAL A 77 -14.19 14.99 7.22
C VAL A 77 -14.61 16.37 7.76
N GLY A 78 -13.67 17.31 7.90
CA GLY A 78 -13.94 18.65 8.43
C GLY A 78 -14.01 18.68 9.95
N ASP A 79 -14.90 19.50 10.51
CA ASP A 79 -15.06 19.66 11.94
C ASP A 79 -15.65 18.39 12.58
N HIS A 80 -14.85 17.76 13.44
CA HIS A 80 -15.26 16.58 14.19
C HIS A 80 -16.15 16.98 15.37
N LEU A 81 -17.47 17.04 15.18
CA LEU A 81 -18.40 17.28 16.28
C LEU A 81 -18.49 16.05 17.21
N PRO A 82 -18.21 16.20 18.52
CA PRO A 82 -18.30 15.10 19.47
C PRO A 82 -19.74 14.86 19.92
N THR A 83 -20.18 13.61 19.84
CA THR A 83 -21.41 13.11 20.48
C THR A 83 -21.07 12.22 21.66
N ILE A 84 -21.90 12.31 22.71
CA ILE A 84 -21.78 11.50 23.90
C ILE A 84 -22.53 10.19 23.66
N ILE A 85 -21.83 9.07 23.86
CA ILE A 85 -22.37 7.71 23.73
C ILE A 85 -22.35 7.00 25.08
N ASP A 86 -23.37 6.18 25.35
CA ASP A 86 -23.48 5.45 26.63
C ASP A 86 -22.38 4.40 26.84
N LYS A 87 -21.73 3.96 25.77
CA LYS A 87 -20.71 2.90 25.80
C LYS A 87 -19.36 3.46 25.41
N TYR A 88 -18.36 3.25 26.27
CA TYR A 88 -16.96 3.60 25.96
C TYR A 88 -16.44 2.82 24.75
N ARG A 89 -16.06 3.54 23.68
CA ARG A 89 -15.52 2.96 22.44
C ARG A 89 -14.21 3.65 22.04
N ARG A 90 -13.54 3.06 21.05
CA ARG A 90 -12.32 3.61 20.44
C ARG A 90 -12.75 4.41 19.21
N CYS A 91 -12.56 5.72 19.21
CA CYS A 91 -12.76 6.55 18.01
C CYS A 91 -11.77 6.12 16.91
N ALA A 92 -12.24 6.01 15.67
CA ALA A 92 -11.43 5.51 14.55
C ALA A 92 -10.20 6.39 14.25
N PHE A 93 -10.29 7.69 14.53
CA PHE A 93 -9.19 8.65 14.36
C PHE A 93 -8.32 8.77 15.61
N CYS A 94 -8.92 8.81 16.80
CA CYS A 94 -8.17 9.02 18.06
C CYS A 94 -7.49 7.75 18.60
N SER A 95 -7.97 6.56 18.23
CA SER A 95 -7.43 5.27 18.69
C SER A 95 -6.24 4.81 17.86
N THR A 96 -5.16 5.57 17.91
CA THR A 96 -3.84 5.14 17.42
C THR A 96 -3.15 4.26 18.48
N LYS A 97 -2.16 3.46 18.09
CA LYS A 97 -1.36 2.64 19.05
C LYS A 97 -0.72 3.47 20.17
N ALA A 98 -0.46 4.77 19.93
CA ALA A 98 0.12 5.67 20.91
C ALA A 98 -0.91 6.22 21.94
N LYS A 99 -2.22 6.15 21.64
CA LYS A 99 -3.29 6.70 22.47
C LYS A 99 -4.43 5.69 22.59
N GLU A 100 -4.26 4.70 23.47
CA GLU A 100 -5.23 3.59 23.66
C GLU A 100 -6.45 3.92 24.54
N LYS A 101 -6.66 5.20 24.89
CA LYS A 101 -7.74 5.63 25.79
C LYS A 101 -9.11 5.44 25.13
N ARG A 102 -10.06 4.86 25.86
CA ARG A 102 -11.47 4.76 25.43
C ARG A 102 -12.23 5.99 25.91
N SER A 103 -12.95 6.66 25.02
CA SER A 103 -13.82 7.78 25.34
C SER A 103 -15.29 7.38 25.17
N ASN A 104 -16.16 8.03 25.93
CA ASN A 104 -17.60 8.08 25.71
C ASN A 104 -17.99 9.25 24.78
N MET A 105 -17.02 9.92 24.18
CA MET A 105 -17.20 10.94 23.14
C MET A 105 -16.72 10.37 21.81
N LEU A 106 -17.57 10.38 20.80
CA LEU A 106 -17.32 9.87 19.44
C LEU A 106 -17.63 10.97 18.42
N CYS A 107 -16.94 10.98 17.28
CA CYS A 107 -17.32 11.84 16.17
C CYS A 107 -18.42 11.16 15.35
N GLU A 108 -19.49 11.88 14.98
CA GLU A 108 -20.58 11.30 14.18
C GLU A 108 -20.13 10.79 12.81
N THR A 109 -19.06 11.38 12.27
CA THR A 109 -18.58 11.13 10.91
C THR A 109 -17.41 10.14 10.84
N CYS A 110 -16.94 9.57 11.97
CA CYS A 110 -15.78 8.66 12.07
C CYS A 110 -16.12 7.31 12.72
#